data_AF-A0A096AZD7-F1
#
_entry.id   AF-A0A096AZD7-F1
#
_cell.length_a   1.000
_cell.length_b   1.000
_cell.length_c   1.000
_cell.angle_alpha   90.00
_cell.angle_beta   90.00
_cell.angle_gamma   90.00
#
_symmetry.space_group_name_H-M   'P 1'
#
loop_
_entity.id
_entity.type
_entity.pdbx_description
1 polymer ?
#
loop_
_entity_poly.entity_id
_entity_poly.type
_entity_poly.pdbx_seq_one_letter_code
_entity_poly.pdbx_strand_id
1 'polypeptide(L)'
;MKQLEKFFSIETEYDKKHKLNTCNKKVPQEYLTSIENGCSIEQLEEMMNKKFDVFKYKTQITIHGIFPELSTNCIGGYVNLIQNKNKSVGVRYNAIDHDKKAKLFNLLSTITDWRIVKNSTDFYIRKTQVLPNDWKTNRDKVLEIVHKYEEEAKKIDRSLFVGNVSCYIAQGLFYSYMCLDANICCFYEKNFSELFENLSGMTLEEGHKKYEEIKAEEKRKYEELNAKWEKEYEERKKKEAEEQKKKEEMINKFISENPAPDGYSKYENYQPQAGDNLCRLYYHRFEKKYLWVEMTCKKYFGKIKEKPIDKDFDSYWCKPIITSWAYVKKD
;
A
#
# COMPACT_ATOMS: atom_id res chain seq x y z
N MET A 1 -21.51 7.04 33.54
CA MET A 1 -20.24 7.15 32.78
C MET A 1 -19.19 6.36 33.51
N LYS A 2 -18.61 5.36 32.84
CA LYS A 2 -17.61 4.47 33.44
C LYS A 2 -16.26 5.19 33.60
N GLN A 3 -15.42 4.69 34.49
CA GLN A 3 -14.14 5.31 34.86
C GLN A 3 -13.15 5.41 33.68
N LEU A 4 -13.21 4.49 32.69
CA LEU A 4 -12.33 4.51 31.51
C LEU A 4 -12.75 5.50 30.41
N GLU A 5 -14.02 5.86 30.28
CA GLU A 5 -14.46 6.88 29.31
C GLU A 5 -13.78 8.23 29.61
N LYS A 6 -13.71 8.58 30.91
CA LYS A 6 -12.94 9.75 31.37
C LYS A 6 -11.45 9.56 31.11
N PHE A 7 -10.90 8.38 31.37
CA PHE A 7 -9.48 8.10 31.15
C PHE A 7 -9.02 8.44 29.72
N PHE A 8 -9.82 8.07 28.71
CA PHE A 8 -9.50 8.36 27.31
C PHE A 8 -9.97 9.74 26.82
N SER A 9 -10.74 10.49 27.60
CA SER A 9 -11.16 11.85 27.24
C SER A 9 -9.97 12.78 27.01
N ILE A 10 -10.07 13.68 26.02
CA ILE A 10 -9.07 14.71 25.75
C ILE A 10 -8.89 15.66 26.95
N GLU A 11 -9.94 15.85 27.76
CA GLU A 11 -9.92 16.70 28.95
C GLU A 11 -9.08 16.13 30.10
N THR A 12 -8.81 14.82 30.07
CA THR A 12 -8.03 14.17 31.13
C THR A 12 -6.54 14.34 30.87
N GLU A 13 -5.85 14.94 31.83
CA GLU A 13 -4.40 15.14 31.80
C GLU A 13 -3.64 13.82 31.60
N TYR A 14 -2.44 13.93 31.02
CA TYR A 14 -1.55 12.79 30.87
C TYR A 14 -0.86 12.46 32.19
N ASP A 15 -0.67 11.17 32.45
CA ASP A 15 0.06 10.71 33.61
C ASP A 15 1.55 11.06 33.52
N LYS A 16 2.17 11.23 34.69
CA LYS A 16 3.63 11.38 34.77
C LYS A 16 4.29 10.08 34.29
N LYS A 17 5.46 10.21 33.68
CA LYS A 17 6.21 9.05 33.17
C LYS A 17 6.63 8.14 34.33
N HIS A 18 6.08 6.92 34.36
CA HIS A 18 6.48 5.90 35.33
C HIS A 18 7.60 5.03 34.74
N LYS A 19 8.82 5.19 35.26
CA LYS A 19 9.99 4.41 34.83
C LYS A 19 9.96 2.97 35.37
N LEU A 20 9.50 2.80 36.60
CA LEU A 20 9.37 1.51 37.26
C LEU A 20 7.98 0.92 37.02
N ASN A 21 7.91 -0.41 37.06
CA ASN A 21 6.63 -1.09 37.07
C ASN A 21 5.95 -0.81 38.41
N THR A 22 4.68 -0.44 38.37
CA THR A 22 3.90 -0.11 39.57
C THR A 22 3.05 -1.30 40.02
N CYS A 23 2.90 -2.32 39.15
CA CYS A 23 2.16 -3.53 39.44
C CYS A 23 3.07 -4.75 39.25
N ASN A 24 3.29 -5.49 40.34
CA ASN A 24 4.13 -6.70 40.35
C ASN A 24 3.35 -7.99 40.04
N LYS A 25 2.09 -7.87 39.60
CA LYS A 25 1.27 -9.03 39.24
C LYS A 25 1.71 -9.58 37.89
N LYS A 26 1.83 -10.91 37.79
CA LYS A 26 2.03 -11.59 36.50
C LYS A 26 0.77 -11.45 35.66
N VAL A 27 0.94 -11.05 34.41
CA VAL A 27 -0.16 -10.98 33.44
C VAL A 27 -0.26 -12.35 32.76
N PRO A 28 -1.44 -13.02 32.81
CA PRO A 28 -1.66 -14.27 32.07
C PRO A 28 -1.40 -14.12 30.57
N GLN A 29 -0.90 -15.18 29.94
CA GLN A 29 -0.60 -15.19 28.49
C GLN A 29 -1.83 -14.85 27.64
N GLU A 30 -3.02 -15.26 28.07
CA GLU A 30 -4.28 -14.98 27.39
C GLU A 30 -4.54 -13.48 27.20
N TYR A 31 -4.22 -12.65 28.20
CA TYR A 31 -4.34 -11.19 28.07
C TYR A 31 -3.34 -10.62 27.08
N LEU A 32 -2.11 -11.16 27.06
CA LEU A 32 -1.10 -10.73 26.12
C LEU A 32 -1.54 -11.06 24.69
N THR A 33 -1.94 -12.30 24.44
CA THR A 33 -2.47 -12.73 23.15
C THR A 33 -3.67 -11.90 22.71
N SER A 34 -4.55 -11.54 23.65
CA SER A 34 -5.67 -10.65 23.38
C SER A 34 -5.23 -9.23 22.98
N ILE A 35 -4.25 -8.65 23.68
CA ILE A 35 -3.66 -7.35 23.35
C ILE A 35 -3.00 -7.40 21.97
N GLU A 36 -2.29 -8.48 21.65
CA GLU A 36 -1.61 -8.73 20.37
C GLU A 36 -2.57 -8.82 19.18
N ASN A 37 -3.82 -9.20 19.42
CA ASN A 37 -4.86 -9.24 18.39
C ASN A 37 -5.64 -7.91 18.25
N GLY A 38 -5.33 -6.89 19.05
CA GLY A 38 -6.09 -5.64 19.07
C GLY A 38 -6.78 -5.43 20.41
N CYS A 39 -6.04 -4.82 21.34
CA CYS A 39 -6.50 -4.49 22.69
C CYS A 39 -7.84 -3.73 22.67
N SER A 40 -8.90 -4.33 23.22
CA SER A 40 -10.21 -3.67 23.29
C SER A 40 -10.36 -2.77 24.52
N ILE A 41 -11.25 -1.76 24.47
CA ILE A 41 -11.57 -0.95 25.65
C ILE A 41 -12.16 -1.80 26.78
N GLU A 42 -13.00 -2.79 26.47
CA GLU A 42 -13.57 -3.73 27.45
C GLU A 42 -12.49 -4.54 28.16
N GLN A 43 -11.49 -5.00 27.40
CA GLN A 43 -10.35 -5.72 27.97
C GLN A 43 -9.54 -4.82 28.89
N LEU A 44 -9.36 -3.55 28.53
CA LEU A 44 -8.70 -2.57 29.41
C LEU A 44 -9.51 -2.35 30.71
N GLU A 45 -10.84 -2.25 30.61
CA GLU A 45 -11.70 -2.19 31.81
C GLU A 45 -11.52 -3.43 32.69
N GLU A 46 -11.51 -4.62 32.08
CA GLU A 46 -11.33 -5.88 32.79
C GLU A 46 -9.97 -5.92 33.50
N MET A 47 -8.90 -5.50 32.84
CA MET A 47 -7.55 -5.45 33.43
C MET A 47 -7.50 -4.47 34.60
N MET A 48 -8.10 -3.28 34.47
CA MET A 48 -8.20 -2.31 35.58
C MET A 48 -9.00 -2.88 36.76
N ASN A 49 -10.10 -3.60 36.49
CA ASN A 49 -10.89 -4.28 37.52
C ASN A 49 -10.08 -5.38 38.24
N LYS A 50 -9.17 -6.06 37.52
CA LYS A 50 -8.20 -7.02 38.10
C LYS A 50 -7.01 -6.36 38.81
N LYS A 51 -7.04 -5.03 38.96
CA LYS A 51 -6.04 -4.19 39.65
C LYS A 51 -4.68 -4.21 38.95
N PHE A 52 -4.67 -4.23 37.62
CA PHE A 52 -3.51 -3.76 36.85
C PHE A 52 -3.56 -2.24 36.75
N ASP A 53 -2.41 -1.58 36.87
CA ASP A 53 -2.37 -0.12 36.72
C ASP A 53 -2.27 0.21 35.23
N VAL A 54 -3.08 1.16 34.76
CA VAL A 54 -3.05 1.64 33.38
C VAL A 54 -2.77 3.13 33.40
N PHE A 55 -1.72 3.55 32.70
CA PHE A 55 -1.32 4.96 32.60
C PHE A 55 -1.51 5.48 31.19
N LYS A 56 -1.95 6.74 31.10
CA LYS A 56 -2.24 7.47 29.88
C LYS A 56 -1.06 8.37 29.52
N TYR A 57 -0.53 8.20 28.31
CA TYR A 57 0.50 9.06 27.74
C TYR A 57 0.03 9.69 26.43
N LYS A 58 0.80 10.66 25.92
CA LYS A 58 0.43 11.44 24.73
C LYS A 58 0.10 10.60 23.50
N THR A 59 0.79 9.47 23.30
CA THR A 59 0.67 8.64 22.08
C THR A 59 0.23 7.21 22.34
N GLN A 60 0.12 6.81 23.59
CA GLN A 60 -0.13 5.44 24.00
C GLN A 60 -0.69 5.38 25.41
N ILE A 61 -1.29 4.25 25.76
CA ILE A 61 -1.44 3.83 27.14
C ILE A 61 -0.29 2.88 27.51
N THR A 62 -0.06 2.66 28.80
CA THR A 62 0.85 1.62 29.27
C THR A 62 0.19 0.85 30.39
N ILE A 63 0.12 -0.47 30.22
CA ILE A 63 -0.45 -1.39 31.17
C ILE A 63 0.70 -1.94 32.01
N HIS A 64 0.68 -1.67 33.31
CA HIS A 64 1.67 -2.11 34.27
C HIS A 64 1.29 -3.47 34.84
N GLY A 65 2.27 -4.35 34.84
CA GLY A 65 2.17 -5.78 35.14
C GLY A 65 3.42 -6.48 34.63
N ILE A 66 3.68 -7.70 35.07
CA ILE A 66 4.80 -8.50 34.57
C ILE A 66 4.27 -9.31 33.38
N PHE A 67 4.42 -8.76 32.18
CA PHE A 67 4.01 -9.43 30.94
C PHE A 67 5.03 -10.49 30.49
N PRO A 68 4.56 -11.60 29.91
CA PRO A 68 5.37 -12.46 29.05
C PRO A 68 5.96 -11.70 27.85
N GLU A 69 6.86 -12.33 27.10
CA GLU A 69 7.44 -11.70 25.90
C GLU A 69 6.40 -11.55 24.79
N LEU A 70 6.38 -10.38 24.14
CA LEU A 70 5.54 -10.15 22.97
C LEU A 70 5.94 -11.11 21.85
N SER A 71 4.97 -11.86 21.33
CA SER A 71 5.09 -12.63 20.10
C SER A 71 5.07 -11.73 18.86
N THR A 72 4.41 -10.57 18.95
CA THR A 72 4.36 -9.55 17.90
C THR A 72 4.34 -8.15 18.50
N ASN A 73 4.97 -7.20 17.80
CA ASN A 73 4.86 -5.78 18.12
C ASN A 73 3.89 -5.02 17.18
N CYS A 74 3.31 -5.73 16.22
CA CYS A 74 2.54 -5.15 15.12
C CYS A 74 1.05 -5.47 15.23
N ILE A 75 0.21 -4.43 15.13
CA ILE A 75 -1.25 -4.54 15.00
C ILE A 75 -1.65 -3.73 13.77
N GLY A 76 -2.46 -4.34 12.88
CA GLY A 76 -2.95 -3.68 11.68
C GLY A 76 -1.85 -3.24 10.70
N GLY A 77 -0.68 -3.89 10.73
CA GLY A 77 0.48 -3.61 9.87
C GLY A 77 1.46 -2.57 10.42
N TYR A 78 1.26 -2.04 11.63
CA TYR A 78 2.12 -1.02 12.22
C TYR A 78 2.62 -1.43 13.60
N VAL A 79 3.84 -1.00 13.95
CA VAL A 79 4.45 -1.22 15.26
C VAL A 79 3.73 -0.37 16.30
N ASN A 80 2.81 -1.01 17.02
CA ASN A 80 1.88 -0.36 17.95
C ASN A 80 1.96 -0.91 19.38
N LEU A 81 2.64 -2.05 19.57
CA LEU A 81 2.90 -2.64 20.88
C LEU A 81 4.38 -2.48 21.23
N ILE A 82 4.64 -2.03 22.46
CA ILE A 82 5.98 -1.75 22.94
C ILE A 82 6.18 -2.46 24.27
N GLN A 83 7.02 -3.49 24.30
CA GLN A 83 7.44 -4.10 25.56
C GLN A 83 8.52 -3.24 26.21
N ASN A 84 8.20 -2.71 27.39
CA ASN A 84 9.13 -1.89 28.14
C ASN A 84 10.14 -2.76 28.91
N LYS A 85 11.32 -2.19 29.21
CA LYS A 85 12.36 -2.88 30.00
C LYS A 85 11.88 -3.30 31.40
N ASN A 86 10.89 -2.59 31.96
CA ASN A 86 10.27 -2.90 33.24
C ASN A 86 9.15 -3.96 33.14
N LYS A 87 9.05 -4.65 32.00
CA LYS A 87 8.07 -5.71 31.68
C LYS A 87 6.61 -5.25 31.53
N SER A 88 6.34 -3.94 31.57
CA SER A 88 5.03 -3.40 31.18
C SER A 88 4.87 -3.36 29.65
N VAL A 89 3.64 -3.24 29.17
CA VAL A 89 3.34 -3.14 27.72
C VAL A 89 2.69 -1.80 27.42
N GLY A 90 3.28 -1.07 26.49
CA GLY A 90 2.71 0.12 25.87
C GLY A 90 1.85 -0.24 24.66
N VAL A 91 0.66 0.35 24.57
CA VAL A 91 -0.29 0.16 23.46
C VAL A 91 -0.62 1.52 22.86
N ARG A 92 -0.26 1.74 21.60
CA ARG A 92 -0.61 2.99 20.89
C ARG A 92 -2.12 3.10 20.70
N TYR A 93 -2.65 4.33 20.69
CA TYR A 93 -4.09 4.57 20.59
C TYR A 93 -4.72 4.00 19.30
N ASN A 94 -3.98 3.96 18.19
CA ASN A 94 -4.45 3.38 16.94
C ASN A 94 -4.64 1.84 17.01
N ALA A 95 -3.96 1.15 17.93
CA ALA A 95 -4.14 -0.28 18.18
C ALA A 95 -5.29 -0.61 19.12
N ILE A 96 -5.75 0.35 19.93
CA ILE A 96 -6.93 0.17 20.78
C ILE A 96 -8.15 0.03 19.89
N ASP A 97 -8.98 -0.99 20.13
CA ASP A 97 -10.17 -1.33 19.35
C ASP A 97 -9.90 -1.46 17.84
N HIS A 98 -8.68 -1.86 17.44
CA HIS A 98 -8.28 -1.89 16.02
C HIS A 98 -9.25 -2.69 15.15
N ASP A 99 -9.60 -3.91 15.56
CA ASP A 99 -10.52 -4.78 14.82
C ASP A 99 -11.94 -4.22 14.74
N LYS A 100 -12.47 -3.70 15.86
CA LYS A 100 -13.81 -3.08 15.90
C LYS A 100 -13.88 -1.87 14.97
N LYS A 101 -12.86 -0.99 15.05
CA LYS A 101 -12.72 0.17 14.15
C LYS A 101 -12.56 -0.28 12.70
N ALA A 102 -11.76 -1.30 12.42
CA ALA A 102 -11.57 -1.80 11.06
C ALA A 102 -12.89 -2.31 10.47
N LYS A 103 -13.68 -3.09 11.23
CA LYS A 103 -15.01 -3.54 10.79
C LYS A 103 -15.93 -2.35 10.49
N LEU A 104 -16.06 -1.41 11.43
CA LEU A 104 -16.91 -0.24 11.28
C LEU A 104 -16.48 0.64 10.10
N PHE A 105 -15.19 0.98 10.01
CA PHE A 105 -14.67 1.91 9.02
C PHE A 105 -14.69 1.32 7.60
N ASN A 106 -14.41 0.01 7.45
CA ASN A 106 -14.51 -0.65 6.16
C ASN A 106 -15.96 -0.71 5.68
N LEU A 107 -16.91 -0.97 6.59
CA LEU A 107 -18.33 -0.96 6.25
C LEU A 107 -18.76 0.44 5.80
N LEU A 108 -18.50 1.47 6.62
CA LEU A 108 -18.83 2.86 6.31
C LEU A 108 -18.21 3.32 4.98
N SER A 109 -16.91 3.12 4.79
CA SER A 109 -16.21 3.62 3.60
C SER A 109 -16.59 2.94 2.29
N THR A 110 -17.17 1.76 2.36
CA THR A 110 -17.67 1.07 1.17
C THR A 110 -19.04 1.61 0.74
N ILE A 111 -19.89 1.99 1.70
CA ILE A 111 -21.31 2.30 1.43
C ILE A 111 -21.66 3.81 1.51
N THR A 112 -20.75 4.63 2.06
CA THR A 112 -20.90 6.08 2.21
C THR A 112 -19.69 6.84 1.60
N ASP A 113 -19.65 8.16 1.79
CA ASP A 113 -18.56 9.06 1.41
C ASP A 113 -17.41 9.14 2.43
N TRP A 114 -17.48 8.37 3.52
CA TRP A 114 -16.39 8.28 4.49
C TRP A 114 -15.17 7.61 3.86
N ARG A 115 -13.98 8.14 4.12
CA ARG A 115 -12.71 7.54 3.70
C ARG A 115 -11.89 7.15 4.92
N ILE A 116 -11.24 5.99 4.85
CA ILE A 116 -10.33 5.56 5.91
C ILE A 116 -8.99 6.27 5.74
N VAL A 117 -8.53 6.95 6.80
CA VAL A 117 -7.16 7.44 6.92
C VAL A 117 -6.43 6.51 7.88
N LYS A 118 -5.41 5.81 7.39
CA LYS A 118 -4.64 4.84 8.18
C LYS A 118 -3.16 4.94 7.89
N ASN A 119 -2.37 5.26 8.91
CA ASN A 119 -0.91 5.27 8.88
C ASN A 119 -0.33 4.82 10.24
N SER A 120 0.98 4.98 10.46
CA SER A 120 1.64 4.55 11.71
C SER A 120 1.23 5.32 12.98
N THR A 121 0.56 6.45 12.83
CA THR A 121 0.12 7.34 13.91
C THR A 121 -1.39 7.50 13.96
N ASP A 122 -2.06 7.38 12.82
CA ASP A 122 -3.45 7.74 12.63
C ASP A 122 -4.29 6.55 12.17
N PHE A 123 -5.50 6.45 12.70
CA PHE A 123 -6.52 5.52 12.21
C PHE A 123 -7.92 6.07 12.47
N TYR A 124 -8.51 6.74 11.48
CA TYR A 124 -9.81 7.41 11.58
C TYR A 124 -10.54 7.43 10.23
N ILE A 125 -11.77 7.97 10.23
CA ILE A 125 -12.54 8.21 9.00
C ILE A 125 -12.68 9.71 8.71
N ARG A 126 -12.68 10.07 7.43
CA ARG A 126 -12.70 11.45 6.95
C ARG A 126 -13.67 11.61 5.78
N LYS A 127 -14.44 12.69 5.76
CA LYS A 127 -15.05 13.24 4.55
C LYS A 127 -14.23 14.43 4.05
N THR A 128 -14.14 14.56 2.74
CA THR A 128 -13.48 15.71 2.10
C THR A 128 -14.29 16.25 0.94
N GLN A 129 -14.36 17.58 0.83
CA GLN A 129 -14.87 18.27 -0.33
C GLN A 129 -13.84 19.28 -0.83
N VAL A 130 -13.54 19.24 -2.12
CA VAL A 130 -12.65 20.24 -2.76
C VAL A 130 -13.33 21.60 -2.71
N LEU A 131 -12.62 22.61 -2.23
CA LEU A 131 -13.08 23.99 -2.27
C LEU A 131 -12.90 24.58 -3.68
N PRO A 132 -13.72 25.57 -4.07
CA PRO A 132 -13.54 26.29 -5.32
C PRO A 132 -12.12 26.87 -5.47
N ASN A 133 -11.60 26.95 -6.70
CA ASN A 133 -10.25 27.49 -6.94
C ASN A 133 -10.10 28.94 -6.44
N ASP A 134 -11.19 29.70 -6.42
CA ASP A 134 -11.32 31.08 -5.97
C ASP A 134 -11.78 31.19 -4.49
N TRP A 135 -11.63 30.14 -3.68
CA TRP A 135 -12.16 30.10 -2.29
C TRP A 135 -11.66 31.26 -1.39
N LYS A 136 -10.49 31.85 -1.68
CA LYS A 136 -9.97 33.00 -0.94
C LYS A 136 -10.75 34.29 -1.22
N THR A 137 -11.38 34.40 -2.38
CA THR A 137 -12.15 35.55 -2.83
C THR A 137 -13.66 35.31 -2.83
N ASN A 138 -14.10 34.05 -2.72
CA ASN A 138 -15.51 33.64 -2.77
C ASN A 138 -16.02 33.18 -1.39
N ARG A 139 -16.16 34.13 -0.47
CA ARG A 139 -16.48 33.84 0.94
C ARG A 139 -17.82 33.14 1.11
N ASP A 140 -18.85 33.55 0.38
CA ASP A 140 -20.22 33.05 0.60
C ASP A 140 -20.33 31.56 0.26
N LYS A 141 -19.79 31.13 -0.90
CA LYS A 141 -19.77 29.70 -1.27
C LYS A 141 -18.95 28.85 -0.30
N VAL A 142 -17.86 29.40 0.24
CA VAL A 142 -17.05 28.68 1.23
C VAL A 142 -17.80 28.55 2.54
N LEU A 143 -18.51 29.60 2.98
CA LEU A 143 -19.34 29.55 4.18
C LEU A 143 -20.47 28.53 4.06
N GLU A 144 -21.12 28.39 2.91
CA GLU A 144 -22.11 27.34 2.67
C GLU A 144 -21.52 25.92 2.89
N ILE A 145 -20.32 25.67 2.37
CA ILE A 145 -19.62 24.39 2.53
C ILE A 145 -19.23 24.17 4.00
N VAL A 146 -18.70 25.20 4.66
CA VAL A 146 -18.31 25.15 6.08
C VAL A 146 -19.53 24.85 6.95
N HIS A 147 -20.64 25.58 6.78
CA HIS A 147 -21.86 25.35 7.55
C HIS A 147 -22.45 23.96 7.31
N LYS A 148 -22.45 23.47 6.07
CA LYS A 148 -22.84 22.09 5.78
C LYS A 148 -22.03 21.09 6.62
N TYR A 149 -20.71 21.22 6.62
CA TYR A 149 -19.81 20.31 7.34
C TYR A 149 -19.90 20.48 8.87
N GLU A 150 -20.11 21.70 9.38
CA GLU A 150 -20.37 21.96 10.79
C GLU A 150 -21.68 21.31 11.25
N GLU A 151 -22.75 21.39 10.46
CA GLU A 151 -24.02 20.74 10.76
C GLU A 151 -23.92 19.22 10.71
N GLU A 152 -23.18 18.66 9.74
CA GLU A 152 -22.85 17.22 9.73
C GLU A 152 -22.04 16.83 10.98
N ALA A 153 -21.05 17.62 11.39
CA ALA A 153 -20.25 17.35 12.57
C ALA A 153 -21.05 17.38 13.88
N LYS A 154 -22.06 18.26 13.98
CA LYS A 154 -22.96 18.36 15.14
C LYS A 154 -23.90 17.16 15.28
N LYS A 155 -24.25 16.49 14.17
CA LYS A 155 -25.11 15.30 14.17
C LYS A 155 -24.40 14.04 14.65
N ILE A 156 -23.07 14.04 14.65
CA ILE A 156 -22.29 12.91 15.14
C ILE A 156 -22.41 12.84 16.66
N ASP A 157 -23.02 11.77 17.15
CA ASP A 157 -23.22 11.53 18.57
C ASP A 157 -21.90 11.08 19.21
N ARG A 158 -21.24 12.03 19.86
CA ARG A 158 -19.98 11.83 20.57
C ARG A 158 -20.12 11.02 21.86
N SER A 159 -21.35 10.73 22.32
CA SER A 159 -21.56 9.87 23.49
C SER A 159 -21.30 8.38 23.18
N LEU A 160 -21.31 8.01 21.90
CA LEU A 160 -21.16 6.64 21.43
C LEU A 160 -19.70 6.16 21.42
N PHE A 161 -18.72 7.07 21.48
CA PHE A 161 -17.31 6.76 21.38
C PHE A 161 -16.43 7.75 22.15
N VAL A 162 -15.20 7.35 22.43
CA VAL A 162 -14.16 8.28 22.90
C VAL A 162 -13.29 8.70 21.73
N GLY A 163 -13.10 10.00 21.57
CA GLY A 163 -12.41 10.55 20.42
C GLY A 163 -12.74 12.01 20.21
N ASN A 164 -12.59 12.47 18.97
CA ASN A 164 -12.89 13.83 18.58
C ASN A 164 -13.45 13.91 17.17
N VAL A 165 -14.30 14.91 16.95
CA VAL A 165 -14.81 15.28 15.63
C VAL A 165 -14.29 16.67 15.30
N SER A 166 -13.54 16.79 14.21
CA SER A 166 -12.94 18.05 13.76
C SER A 166 -13.40 18.45 12.38
N CYS A 167 -13.63 19.74 12.21
CA CYS A 167 -14.08 20.37 10.97
C CYS A 167 -13.09 21.49 10.64
N TYR A 168 -12.37 21.39 9.52
CA TYR A 168 -11.32 22.35 9.17
C TYR A 168 -11.00 22.40 7.69
N ILE A 169 -10.35 23.48 7.24
CA ILE A 169 -9.84 23.62 5.88
C ILE A 169 -8.38 23.15 5.84
N ALA A 170 -8.09 22.17 4.98
CA ALA A 170 -6.73 21.71 4.70
C ALA A 170 -6.24 22.27 3.36
N GLN A 171 -4.98 22.70 3.29
CA GLN A 171 -4.34 23.12 2.03
C GLN A 171 -3.48 21.98 1.50
N GLY A 172 -3.76 21.53 0.29
CA GLY A 172 -2.90 20.66 -0.50
C GLY A 172 -2.07 21.46 -1.51
N LEU A 173 -1.25 20.76 -2.30
CA LEU A 173 -0.33 21.38 -3.26
C LEU A 173 -1.04 22.18 -4.37
N PHE A 174 -2.24 21.77 -4.76
CA PHE A 174 -3.00 22.39 -5.87
C PHE A 174 -4.45 22.76 -5.52
N TYR A 175 -4.96 22.29 -4.38
CA TYR A 175 -6.35 22.47 -3.98
C TYR A 175 -6.43 22.67 -2.48
N SER A 176 -7.47 23.38 -2.04
CA SER A 176 -7.90 23.39 -0.64
C SER A 176 -9.10 22.47 -0.47
N TYR A 177 -9.22 21.87 0.71
CA TYR A 177 -10.26 20.91 1.02
C TYR A 177 -10.96 21.33 2.30
N MET A 178 -12.29 21.22 2.32
CA MET A 178 -13.03 21.12 3.56
C MET A 178 -12.94 19.67 4.07
N CYS A 179 -12.55 19.49 5.32
CA CYS A 179 -12.39 18.19 5.95
C CYS A 179 -13.33 18.05 7.16
N LEU A 180 -13.98 16.90 7.27
CA LEU A 180 -14.64 16.43 8.48
C LEU A 180 -13.98 15.12 8.91
N ASP A 181 -13.29 15.16 10.04
CA ASP A 181 -12.59 14.01 10.62
C ASP A 181 -13.37 13.51 11.83
N ALA A 182 -13.75 12.23 11.84
CA ALA A 182 -14.23 11.53 13.03
C ALA A 182 -13.12 10.62 13.54
N ASN A 183 -12.31 11.16 14.45
CA ASN A 183 -11.21 10.45 15.09
C ASN A 183 -11.74 9.65 16.29
N ILE A 184 -12.21 8.44 16.01
CA ILE A 184 -12.71 7.49 17.01
C ILE A 184 -11.51 6.73 17.60
N CYS A 185 -11.11 7.06 18.83
CA CYS A 185 -10.03 6.36 19.52
C CYS A 185 -10.47 4.96 19.94
N CYS A 186 -11.63 4.85 20.60
CA CYS A 186 -12.23 3.61 21.08
C CYS A 186 -13.74 3.77 21.30
N PHE A 187 -14.48 2.66 21.34
CA PHE A 187 -15.92 2.62 21.61
C PHE A 187 -16.34 1.24 22.12
N TYR A 188 -17.41 1.16 22.91
CA TYR A 188 -17.89 -0.13 23.40
C TYR A 188 -18.57 -0.95 22.29
N GLU A 189 -18.38 -2.26 22.30
CA GLU A 189 -19.00 -3.17 21.31
C GLU A 189 -20.52 -3.02 21.25
N LYS A 190 -21.18 -2.81 22.40
CA LYS A 190 -22.63 -2.56 22.47
C LYS A 190 -23.08 -1.32 21.69
N ASN A 191 -22.18 -0.35 21.46
CA ASN A 191 -22.46 0.87 20.72
C ASN A 191 -22.20 0.71 19.21
N PHE A 192 -21.73 -0.46 18.73
CA PHE A 192 -21.32 -0.65 17.34
C PHE A 192 -22.46 -0.31 16.37
N SER A 193 -23.65 -0.89 16.57
CA SER A 193 -24.80 -0.67 15.70
C SER A 193 -25.26 0.79 15.70
N GLU A 194 -25.40 1.38 16.88
CA GLU A 194 -25.84 2.76 17.04
C GLU A 194 -24.83 3.77 16.46
N LEU A 195 -23.54 3.50 16.63
CA LEU A 195 -22.47 4.33 16.04
C LEU A 195 -22.46 4.22 14.52
N PHE A 196 -22.66 3.02 13.98
CA PHE A 196 -22.81 2.81 12.55
C PHE A 196 -24.00 3.59 12.00
N GLU A 197 -25.16 3.49 12.65
CA GLU A 197 -26.39 4.20 12.28
C GLU A 197 -26.21 5.72 12.32
N ASN A 198 -25.59 6.23 13.38
CA ASN A 198 -25.31 7.67 13.54
C ASN A 198 -24.38 8.21 12.44
N LEU A 199 -23.36 7.44 12.03
CA LEU A 199 -22.38 7.86 11.02
C LEU A 199 -22.82 7.65 9.57
N SER A 200 -23.72 6.69 9.33
CA SER A 200 -24.16 6.30 7.99
C SER A 200 -25.55 6.83 7.62
N GLY A 201 -26.41 7.07 8.61
CA GLY A 201 -27.84 7.33 8.42
C GLY A 201 -28.65 6.11 7.99
N MET A 202 -28.11 4.90 8.11
CA MET A 202 -28.74 3.63 7.71
C MET A 202 -28.68 2.63 8.86
N THR A 203 -29.68 1.75 8.98
CA THR A 203 -29.61 0.63 9.94
C THR A 203 -28.46 -0.32 9.60
N LEU A 204 -27.92 -1.01 10.61
CA LEU A 204 -26.80 -1.94 10.38
C LEU A 204 -27.13 -3.03 9.35
N GLU A 205 -28.38 -3.51 9.33
CA GLU A 205 -28.85 -4.51 8.36
C GLU A 205 -28.87 -3.96 6.93
N GLU A 206 -29.41 -2.75 6.72
CA GLU A 206 -29.38 -2.06 5.42
C GLU A 206 -27.94 -1.83 4.95
N GLY A 207 -27.06 -1.44 5.90
CA GLY A 207 -25.64 -1.24 5.66
C GLY A 207 -24.95 -2.50 5.14
N HIS A 208 -25.18 -3.64 5.81
CA HIS A 208 -24.64 -4.94 5.37
C HIS A 208 -25.18 -5.36 4.01
N LYS A 209 -26.48 -5.21 3.77
CA LYS A 209 -27.07 -5.53 2.46
C LYS A 209 -26.41 -4.73 1.34
N LYS A 210 -26.28 -3.41 1.52
CA LYS A 210 -25.63 -2.53 0.54
C LYS A 210 -24.15 -2.85 0.35
N TYR A 211 -23.45 -3.24 1.42
CA TYR A 211 -22.06 -3.69 1.35
C TYR A 211 -21.91 -4.93 0.47
N GLU A 212 -22.74 -5.96 0.69
CA GLU A 212 -22.72 -7.19 -0.10
C GLU A 212 -23.08 -6.95 -1.56
N GLU A 213 -24.06 -6.08 -1.85
CA GLU A 213 -24.42 -5.68 -3.22
C GLU A 213 -23.23 -5.02 -3.95
N ILE A 214 -22.53 -4.09 -3.28
CA ILE A 214 -21.33 -3.44 -3.84
C ILE A 214 -20.22 -4.47 -4.07
N LYS A 215 -19.97 -5.36 -3.11
CA LYS A 215 -18.92 -6.39 -3.23
C LYS A 215 -19.20 -7.40 -4.33
N ALA A 216 -20.46 -7.81 -4.50
CA ALA A 216 -20.87 -8.67 -5.59
C ALA A 216 -20.65 -7.98 -6.96
N GLU A 217 -20.99 -6.69 -7.06
CA GLU A 217 -20.79 -5.92 -8.28
C GLU A 217 -19.30 -5.69 -8.61
N GLU A 218 -18.48 -5.36 -7.61
CA GLU A 218 -17.02 -5.23 -7.76
C GLU A 218 -16.40 -6.54 -8.24
N LYS A 219 -16.81 -7.67 -7.63
CA LYS A 219 -16.35 -9.00 -8.01
C LYS A 219 -16.72 -9.32 -9.46
N ARG A 220 -17.96 -9.06 -9.86
CA ARG A 220 -18.43 -9.25 -11.25
C ARG A 220 -17.59 -8.44 -12.24
N LYS A 221 -17.40 -7.15 -11.99
CA LYS A 221 -16.57 -6.27 -12.85
C LYS A 221 -15.12 -6.73 -12.93
N TYR A 222 -14.56 -7.19 -11.81
CA TYR A 222 -13.21 -7.72 -11.77
C TYR A 222 -13.07 -8.99 -12.61
N GLU A 223 -14.02 -9.92 -12.49
CA GLU A 223 -14.04 -11.16 -13.29
C GLU A 223 -14.17 -10.86 -14.80
N GLU A 224 -15.05 -9.93 -15.18
CA GLU A 224 -15.20 -9.47 -16.57
C GLU A 224 -13.91 -8.84 -17.14
N LEU A 225 -13.26 -7.97 -16.36
CA LEU A 225 -12.01 -7.33 -16.76
C LEU A 225 -10.87 -8.35 -16.88
N ASN A 226 -10.79 -9.28 -15.93
CA ASN A 226 -9.76 -10.31 -15.93
C ASN A 226 -9.92 -11.26 -17.14
N ALA A 227 -11.15 -11.67 -17.44
CA ALA A 227 -11.44 -12.48 -18.63
C ALA A 227 -11.10 -11.75 -19.95
N LYS A 228 -11.30 -10.42 -20.00
CA LYS A 228 -10.89 -9.61 -21.15
C LYS A 228 -9.36 -9.57 -21.28
N TRP A 229 -8.64 -9.31 -20.18
CA TRP A 229 -7.18 -9.28 -20.19
C TRP A 229 -6.55 -10.62 -20.54
N GLU A 230 -7.14 -11.73 -20.09
CA GLU A 230 -6.68 -13.07 -20.43
C GLU A 230 -6.81 -13.35 -21.93
N LYS A 231 -7.94 -12.98 -22.55
CA LYS A 231 -8.13 -13.07 -24.02
C LYS A 231 -7.12 -12.21 -24.78
N GLU A 232 -6.95 -10.95 -24.37
CA GLU A 232 -5.98 -10.04 -24.99
C GLU A 232 -4.54 -10.54 -24.84
N TYR A 233 -4.21 -11.14 -23.69
CA TYR A 233 -2.92 -11.75 -23.45
C TYR A 233 -2.65 -12.93 -24.38
N GLU A 234 -3.60 -13.86 -24.51
CA GLU A 234 -3.47 -15.02 -25.41
C GLU A 234 -3.41 -14.61 -26.90
N GLU A 235 -4.19 -13.60 -27.32
CA GLU A 235 -4.11 -13.06 -28.68
C GLU A 235 -2.76 -12.40 -28.98
N ARG A 236 -2.25 -11.61 -28.03
CA ARG A 236 -0.92 -10.99 -28.15
C ARG A 236 0.17 -12.05 -28.23
N LYS A 237 0.11 -13.07 -27.38
CA LYS A 237 1.06 -14.19 -27.39
C LYS A 237 1.07 -14.94 -28.72
N LYS A 238 -0.10 -15.16 -29.34
CA LYS A 238 -0.20 -15.76 -30.68
C LYS A 238 0.42 -14.86 -31.76
N LYS A 239 0.10 -13.56 -31.75
CA LYS A 239 0.68 -12.59 -32.69
C LYS A 239 2.19 -12.49 -32.55
N GLU A 240 2.70 -12.39 -31.33
CA GLU A 240 4.15 -12.37 -31.05
C GLU A 240 4.83 -13.64 -31.53
N ALA A 241 4.22 -14.81 -31.34
CA ALA A 241 4.76 -16.08 -31.84
C ALA A 241 4.78 -16.14 -33.39
N GLU A 242 3.74 -15.64 -34.07
CA GLU A 242 3.71 -15.55 -35.53
C GLU A 242 4.73 -14.54 -36.08
N GLU A 243 4.86 -13.37 -35.46
CA GLU A 243 5.85 -12.36 -35.83
C GLU A 243 7.27 -12.87 -35.61
N GLN A 244 7.52 -13.57 -34.50
CA GLN A 244 8.80 -14.19 -34.23
C GLN A 244 9.15 -15.27 -35.25
N LYS A 245 8.19 -16.14 -35.63
CA LYS A 245 8.38 -17.12 -36.70
C LYS A 245 8.73 -16.46 -38.04
N LYS A 246 7.96 -15.43 -38.46
CA LYS A 246 8.24 -14.67 -39.70
C LYS A 246 9.62 -14.02 -39.66
N LYS A 247 10.02 -13.48 -38.50
CA LYS A 247 11.34 -12.90 -38.30
C LYS A 247 12.45 -13.93 -38.41
N GLU A 248 12.28 -15.10 -37.80
CA GLU A 248 13.22 -16.22 -37.90
C GLU A 248 13.34 -16.73 -39.35
N GLU A 249 12.23 -16.89 -40.06
CA GLU A 249 12.23 -17.25 -41.48
C GLU A 249 12.99 -16.24 -42.34
N MET A 250 12.74 -14.93 -42.14
CA MET A 250 13.46 -13.87 -42.85
C MET A 250 14.96 -13.87 -42.54
N ILE A 251 15.34 -14.08 -41.27
CA ILE A 251 16.75 -14.18 -40.85
C ILE A 251 17.40 -15.40 -41.52
N ASN A 252 16.77 -16.57 -41.45
CA ASN A 252 17.31 -17.80 -42.02
C ASN A 252 17.46 -17.71 -43.54
N LYS A 253 16.47 -17.12 -44.23
CA LYS A 253 16.54 -16.85 -45.66
C LYS A 253 17.73 -15.95 -45.98
N PHE A 254 17.89 -14.83 -45.26
CA PHE A 254 19.03 -13.93 -45.47
C PHE A 254 20.38 -14.64 -45.29
N ILE A 255 20.53 -15.42 -44.21
CA ILE A 255 21.78 -16.17 -43.93
C ILE A 255 22.07 -17.19 -45.04
N SER A 256 21.04 -17.83 -45.60
CA SER A 256 21.21 -18.80 -46.70
C SER A 256 21.65 -18.16 -48.02
N GLU A 257 21.14 -16.96 -48.32
CA GLU A 257 21.45 -16.19 -49.53
C GLU A 257 22.76 -15.38 -49.38
N ASN A 258 23.12 -15.03 -48.15
CA ASN A 258 24.26 -14.19 -47.79
C ASN A 258 25.01 -14.87 -46.63
N PRO A 259 25.86 -15.87 -46.90
CA PRO A 259 26.63 -16.54 -45.87
C PRO A 259 27.51 -15.53 -45.11
N ALA A 260 27.91 -15.90 -43.90
CA ALA A 260 28.81 -15.07 -43.11
C ALA A 260 30.12 -14.81 -43.88
N PRO A 261 30.78 -13.66 -43.65
CA PRO A 261 32.05 -13.33 -44.31
C PRO A 261 33.11 -14.42 -44.13
N ASP A 262 33.99 -14.57 -45.12
CA ASP A 262 35.10 -15.53 -45.08
C ASP A 262 35.98 -15.34 -43.84
N GLY A 263 36.43 -16.45 -43.27
CA GLY A 263 37.23 -16.47 -42.04
C GLY A 263 36.42 -16.49 -40.74
N TYR A 264 35.08 -16.46 -40.81
CA TYR A 264 34.22 -16.63 -39.63
C TYR A 264 33.58 -18.01 -39.60
N SER A 265 33.62 -18.68 -38.44
CA SER A 265 32.95 -19.97 -38.20
C SER A 265 31.80 -19.83 -37.23
N LYS A 266 30.71 -20.58 -37.44
CA LYS A 266 29.52 -20.57 -36.58
C LYS A 266 29.76 -21.37 -35.30
N TYR A 267 29.43 -20.79 -34.15
CA TYR A 267 29.43 -21.45 -32.84
C TYR A 267 28.08 -21.30 -32.14
N GLU A 268 27.50 -22.41 -31.72
CA GLU A 268 26.27 -22.43 -30.91
C GLU A 268 26.60 -22.14 -29.44
N ASN A 269 25.71 -21.41 -28.77
CA ASN A 269 25.78 -20.97 -27.37
C ASN A 269 27.12 -20.31 -26.98
N TYR A 270 27.73 -19.59 -27.93
CA TYR A 270 29.05 -18.98 -27.72
C TYR A 270 28.98 -17.86 -26.68
N GLN A 271 29.91 -17.89 -25.71
CA GLN A 271 30.11 -16.82 -24.74
C GLN A 271 31.32 -15.97 -25.16
N PRO A 272 31.11 -14.70 -25.55
CA PRO A 272 32.18 -13.82 -25.99
C PRO A 272 33.27 -13.59 -24.94
N GLN A 273 34.53 -13.66 -25.36
CA GLN A 273 35.71 -13.35 -24.55
C GLN A 273 36.36 -12.04 -25.01
N ALA A 274 37.19 -11.44 -24.15
CA ALA A 274 37.91 -10.24 -24.50
C ALA A 274 38.95 -10.54 -25.59
N GLY A 275 38.94 -9.77 -26.67
CA GLY A 275 39.82 -9.98 -27.82
C GLY A 275 39.14 -10.69 -29.00
N ASP A 276 37.97 -11.32 -28.78
CA ASP A 276 37.25 -11.98 -29.87
C ASP A 276 36.78 -10.99 -30.94
N ASN A 277 36.89 -11.42 -32.20
CA ASN A 277 36.21 -10.79 -33.32
C ASN A 277 34.98 -11.62 -33.69
N LEU A 278 33.80 -11.02 -33.52
CA LEU A 278 32.53 -11.65 -33.84
C LEU A 278 31.94 -11.03 -35.11
N CYS A 279 31.11 -11.79 -35.81
CA CYS A 279 30.20 -11.27 -36.82
C CYS A 279 28.77 -11.51 -36.34
N ARG A 280 27.99 -10.42 -36.27
CA ARG A 280 26.59 -10.44 -35.82
C ARG A 280 25.69 -9.95 -36.93
N LEU A 281 24.47 -10.49 -36.97
CA LEU A 281 23.44 -10.02 -37.88
C LEU A 281 22.80 -8.75 -37.30
N TYR A 282 22.64 -7.72 -38.13
CA TYR A 282 21.96 -6.48 -37.79
C TYR A 282 20.77 -6.26 -38.72
N TYR A 283 19.74 -5.57 -38.22
CA TYR A 283 18.66 -5.05 -39.05
C TYR A 283 18.76 -3.53 -39.14
N HIS A 284 19.02 -3.02 -40.34
CA HIS A 284 19.12 -1.59 -40.60
C HIS A 284 17.72 -1.00 -40.77
N ARG A 285 17.26 -0.20 -39.80
CA ARG A 285 15.86 0.25 -39.74
C ARG A 285 15.44 1.15 -40.92
N PHE A 286 16.35 1.97 -41.44
CA PHE A 286 16.05 2.90 -42.54
C PHE A 286 15.96 2.18 -43.89
N GLU A 287 17.03 1.48 -44.27
CA GLU A 287 17.09 0.69 -45.50
C GLU A 287 16.28 -0.63 -45.46
N LYS A 288 15.73 -1.00 -44.30
CA LYS A 288 14.91 -2.19 -44.08
C LYS A 288 15.57 -3.49 -44.56
N LYS A 289 16.88 -3.62 -44.37
CA LYS A 289 17.66 -4.78 -44.81
C LYS A 289 18.52 -5.36 -43.69
N TYR A 290 18.81 -6.66 -43.80
CA TYR A 290 19.74 -7.35 -42.92
C TYR A 290 21.18 -7.16 -43.40
N LEU A 291 22.11 -7.10 -42.46
CA LEU A 291 23.53 -6.83 -42.70
C LEU A 291 24.39 -7.68 -41.76
N TRP A 292 25.51 -8.18 -42.24
CA TRP A 292 26.57 -8.70 -41.38
C TRP A 292 27.43 -7.55 -40.87
N VAL A 293 27.65 -7.49 -39.56
CA VAL A 293 28.47 -6.45 -38.92
C VAL A 293 29.55 -7.12 -38.09
N GLU A 294 30.80 -6.75 -38.36
CA GLU A 294 31.95 -7.18 -37.57
C GLU A 294 32.02 -6.40 -36.26
N MET A 295 32.29 -7.13 -35.19
CA MET A 295 32.28 -6.68 -33.81
C MET A 295 33.59 -7.07 -33.16
N THR A 296 34.11 -6.20 -32.30
CA THR A 296 35.22 -6.50 -31.40
C THR A 296 34.73 -6.61 -29.96
N CYS A 297 35.18 -7.64 -29.23
CA CYS A 297 34.82 -7.86 -27.85
C CYS A 297 35.85 -7.23 -26.91
N LYS A 298 35.41 -6.24 -26.12
CA LYS A 298 36.29 -5.50 -25.20
C LYS A 298 35.80 -5.62 -23.76
N LYS A 299 36.74 -5.80 -22.84
CA LYS A 299 36.44 -5.85 -21.39
C LYS A 299 36.35 -4.42 -20.84
N TYR A 300 35.19 -4.05 -20.30
CA TYR A 300 34.96 -2.80 -19.60
C TYR A 300 34.42 -3.09 -18.20
N PHE A 301 35.12 -2.65 -17.16
CA PHE A 301 34.69 -2.79 -15.76
C PHE A 301 34.26 -4.23 -15.41
N GLY A 302 35.06 -5.21 -15.82
CA GLY A 302 34.79 -6.63 -15.54
C GLY A 302 33.75 -7.29 -16.45
N LYS A 303 33.08 -6.56 -17.35
CA LYS A 303 32.10 -7.10 -18.30
C LYS A 303 32.63 -7.08 -19.73
N ILE A 304 32.36 -8.13 -20.50
CA ILE A 304 32.62 -8.14 -21.95
C ILE A 304 31.53 -7.35 -22.65
N LYS A 305 31.92 -6.40 -23.52
CA LYS A 305 31.01 -5.67 -24.39
C LYS A 305 31.40 -5.94 -25.85
N GLU A 306 30.41 -6.34 -26.64
CA GLU A 306 30.51 -6.40 -28.10
C GLU A 306 30.34 -4.97 -28.64
N LYS A 307 31.30 -4.49 -29.46
CA LYS A 307 31.19 -3.19 -30.14
C LYS A 307 31.41 -3.35 -31.64
N PRO A 308 30.62 -2.70 -32.51
CA PRO A 308 30.91 -2.65 -33.93
C PRO A 308 32.31 -2.09 -34.17
N ILE A 309 33.04 -2.68 -35.12
CA ILE A 309 34.34 -2.15 -35.55
C ILE A 309 34.10 -0.84 -36.32
N ASP A 310 33.06 -0.80 -37.14
CA ASP A 310 32.59 0.39 -37.82
C ASP A 310 31.70 1.24 -36.90
N LYS A 311 32.10 2.50 -36.69
CA LYS A 311 31.44 3.43 -35.77
C LYS A 311 30.04 3.85 -36.25
N ASP A 312 29.75 3.72 -37.55
CA ASP A 312 28.44 4.09 -38.10
C ASP A 312 27.31 3.18 -37.54
N PHE A 313 27.68 1.98 -37.06
CA PHE A 313 26.80 1.03 -36.41
C PHE A 313 26.68 1.18 -34.88
N ASP A 314 27.44 2.08 -34.23
CA ASP A 314 27.35 2.39 -32.79
C ASP A 314 26.19 3.40 -32.49
N SER A 315 25.36 3.70 -33.50
CA SER A 315 24.26 4.68 -33.43
C SER A 315 22.87 4.03 -33.17
N TYR A 316 21.89 4.84 -32.73
CA TYR A 316 20.54 4.41 -32.29
C TYR A 316 19.71 3.58 -33.31
N TRP A 317 20.13 3.50 -34.57
CA TRP A 317 19.34 2.97 -35.69
C TRP A 317 19.60 1.51 -36.04
N CYS A 318 20.68 0.94 -35.48
CA CYS A 318 21.17 -0.40 -35.76
C CYS A 318 21.21 -1.17 -34.43
N LYS A 319 20.51 -2.32 -34.34
CA LYS A 319 20.60 -3.19 -33.17
C LYS A 319 21.05 -4.59 -33.59
N PRO A 320 22.02 -5.20 -32.88
CA PRO A 320 22.41 -6.57 -33.13
C PRO A 320 21.21 -7.48 -32.85
N ILE A 321 21.01 -8.44 -33.74
CA ILE A 321 20.08 -9.54 -33.52
C ILE A 321 20.83 -10.58 -32.70
N ILE A 322 20.46 -10.67 -31.43
CA ILE A 322 21.03 -11.67 -30.52
C ILE A 322 20.36 -13.01 -30.81
N THR A 323 21.16 -13.95 -31.29
CA THR A 323 20.78 -15.34 -31.55
C THR A 323 21.49 -16.26 -30.56
N SER A 324 21.07 -17.53 -30.50
CA SER A 324 21.76 -18.56 -29.72
C SER A 324 23.14 -18.92 -30.26
N TRP A 325 23.57 -18.35 -31.39
CA TRP A 325 24.85 -18.63 -32.04
C TRP A 325 25.61 -17.34 -32.34
N ALA A 326 26.91 -17.45 -32.58
CA ALA A 326 27.75 -16.36 -33.05
C ALA A 326 28.69 -16.85 -34.15
N TYR A 327 28.99 -15.99 -35.12
CA TYR A 327 30.09 -16.22 -36.03
C TYR A 327 31.35 -15.63 -35.42
N VAL A 328 32.39 -16.43 -35.24
CA VAL A 328 33.63 -16.05 -34.57
C VAL A 328 34.77 -16.23 -35.55
N LYS A 329 35.61 -15.21 -35.67
CA LYS A 329 36.88 -15.30 -36.38
C LYS A 329 37.94 -15.76 -35.38
N LYS A 330 38.47 -16.97 -35.60
CA LYS A 330 39.62 -17.48 -34.86
C LYS A 330 40.84 -17.24 -35.71
N ASP A 331 41.86 -16.64 -35.11
CA ASP A 331 43.18 -16.47 -35.70
C ASP A 331 43.91 -17.82 -35.82
#